data_AF-A0A521TP29-F1
#
_entry.id   AF-A0A521TP29-F1
#
_cell.length_a   1.000
_cell.length_b   1.000
_cell.length_c   1.000
_cell.angle_alpha   90.00
_cell.angle_beta   90.00
_cell.angle_gamma   90.00
#
_symmetry.space_group_name_H-M   'P 1'
#
loop_
_entity.id
_entity.type
_entity.pdbx_description
1 polymer ?
#
loop_
_entity_poly.entity_id
_entity_poly.type
_entity_poly.pdbx_seq_one_letter_code
_entity_poly.pdbx_strand_id
1 'polypeptide(L)'
;MTMIWVLRVVFLLQVLVGLSLSRGLLGARPLGVASGEGDIHMLLGLIAAILTLVAIRPNGADGFGWLARLFPLVPLALGLAIRFAGAGSLPIVSLHIVVGIATIGLVEMTFARARRMATA
;
A
#
# COMPACT_ATOMS: atom_id res chain seq x y z
N MET A 1 -9.05 7.23 16.49
CA MET A 1 -9.28 5.79 16.24
C MET A 1 -9.89 5.52 14.86
N THR A 2 -10.88 6.30 14.43
CA THR A 2 -11.56 6.14 13.12
C THR A 2 -10.60 6.12 11.92
N MET A 3 -9.62 7.04 11.86
CA MET A 3 -8.67 7.11 10.75
C MET A 3 -7.82 5.84 10.56
N ILE A 4 -7.38 5.21 11.65
CA ILE A 4 -6.58 3.97 11.60
C ILE A 4 -7.42 2.83 11.02
N TRP A 5 -8.69 2.74 11.42
CA TRP A 5 -9.61 1.73 10.87
C TRP A 5 -9.86 1.94 9.37
N VAL A 6 -10.10 3.17 8.93
CA VAL A 6 -10.24 3.49 7.50
C VAL A 6 -9.00 3.04 6.74
N LEU A 7 -7.80 3.39 7.22
CA LEU A 7 -6.56 3.00 6.56
C LEU A 7 -6.38 1.47 6.47
N ARG A 8 -6.73 0.72 7.53
CA ARG A 8 -6.72 -0.75 7.53
C ARG A 8 -7.66 -1.34 6.49
N VAL A 9 -8.88 -0.80 6.40
CA VAL A 9 -9.86 -1.25 5.40
C VAL A 9 -9.33 -0.96 4.00
N VAL A 10 -8.78 0.23 3.76
CA VAL A 10 -8.18 0.58 2.47
C VAL A 10 -7.02 -0.35 2.13
N PHE A 11 -6.11 -0.65 3.07
CA PHE A 11 -5.03 -1.62 2.85
C PHE A 11 -5.55 -3.03 2.58
N LEU A 12 -6.58 -3.48 3.30
CA LEU A 12 -7.18 -4.79 3.06
C LEU A 12 -7.76 -4.87 1.65
N LEU A 13 -8.53 -3.86 1.23
CA LEU A 13 -9.07 -3.79 -0.13
C LEU A 13 -7.94 -3.73 -1.17
N GLN A 14 -6.87 -2.97 -0.91
CA GLN A 14 -5.70 -2.89 -1.79
C GLN A 14 -5.07 -4.27 -2.01
N VAL A 15 -4.89 -5.05 -0.93
CA VAL A 15 -4.35 -6.40 -0.99
C VAL A 15 -5.29 -7.33 -1.74
N LEU A 16 -6.59 -7.33 -1.44
CA LEU A 16 -7.56 -8.22 -2.10
C LEU A 16 -7.63 -7.96 -3.60
N VAL A 17 -7.69 -6.69 -4.03
CA VAL A 17 -7.69 -6.33 -5.45
C VAL A 17 -6.32 -6.65 -6.08
N GLY A 18 -5.22 -6.38 -5.39
CA GLY A 18 -3.86 -6.71 -5.88
C GLY A 18 -3.65 -8.21 -6.08
N LEU A 19 -4.20 -9.05 -5.20
CA LEU A 19 -4.20 -10.51 -5.33
C LEU A 19 -5.05 -10.97 -6.52
N SER A 20 -6.21 -10.33 -6.76
CA SER A 20 -7.02 -10.58 -7.97
C SER A 20 -6.21 -10.32 -9.24
N LEU A 21 -5.55 -9.16 -9.31
CA LEU A 21 -4.70 -8.77 -10.45
C LEU A 21 -3.51 -9.73 -10.63
N SER A 22 -2.94 -10.23 -9.53
CA SER A 22 -1.81 -11.17 -9.53
C SER A 22 -2.17 -12.54 -10.12
N ARG A 23 -3.46 -12.89 -10.24
CA ARG A 23 -3.89 -14.11 -10.93
C ARG A 23 -3.50 -14.12 -12.41
N GLY A 24 -3.39 -12.94 -13.02
CA GLY A 24 -2.86 -12.78 -14.38
C GLY A 24 -1.43 -13.32 -14.53
N LEU A 25 -0.62 -13.26 -13.47
CA LEU A 25 0.75 -13.79 -13.45
C LEU A 25 0.79 -15.32 -13.50
N LEU A 26 -0.28 -15.99 -13.08
CA LEU A 26 -0.41 -17.45 -13.08
C LEU A 26 -1.05 -17.98 -14.37
N GLY A 27 -1.19 -17.14 -15.41
CA GLY A 27 -1.86 -17.50 -16.66
C GLY A 27 -3.37 -17.66 -16.54
N ALA A 28 -3.94 -17.40 -15.35
CA ALA A 28 -5.39 -17.33 -15.17
C ALA A 28 -5.89 -15.97 -15.67
N ARG A 29 -7.05 -15.96 -16.34
CA ARG A 29 -7.71 -14.69 -16.63
C ARG A 29 -8.00 -13.97 -15.30
N PRO A 30 -7.63 -12.68 -15.16
CA PRO A 30 -8.19 -11.83 -14.12
C PRO A 30 -9.71 -11.99 -14.12
N LEU A 31 -10.35 -11.96 -12.94
CA LEU A 31 -11.79 -12.21 -12.82
C LEU A 31 -12.63 -11.27 -13.69
N GLY A 32 -12.09 -10.12 -14.10
CA GLY A 32 -12.60 -9.39 -15.25
C GLY A 32 -11.51 -8.83 -16.16
N VAL A 33 -11.39 -9.43 -17.34
CA VAL A 33 -10.69 -8.87 -18.52
C VAL A 33 -11.46 -7.66 -19.12
N ALA A 34 -12.51 -7.18 -18.44
CA ALA A 34 -13.37 -6.05 -18.83
C ALA A 34 -13.62 -5.00 -17.71
N SER A 35 -13.12 -5.18 -16.49
CA SER A 35 -13.54 -4.41 -15.30
C SER A 35 -12.39 -3.61 -14.71
N GLY A 36 -12.62 -2.35 -14.33
CA GLY A 36 -11.64 -1.41 -13.79
C GLY A 36 -10.94 -1.78 -12.47
N GLU A 37 -10.61 -3.05 -12.22
CA GLU A 37 -9.83 -3.52 -11.07
C GLU A 37 -8.48 -2.82 -10.99
N GLY A 38 -7.80 -2.60 -12.12
CA GLY A 38 -6.55 -1.85 -12.17
C GLY A 38 -6.73 -0.38 -11.76
N ASP A 39 -7.84 0.25 -12.14
CA ASP A 39 -8.20 1.61 -11.72
C ASP A 39 -8.52 1.67 -10.24
N ILE A 40 -9.30 0.71 -9.75
CA ILE A 40 -9.65 0.58 -8.34
C ILE A 40 -8.39 0.34 -7.50
N HIS A 41 -7.49 -0.54 -7.92
CA HIS A 41 -6.23 -0.82 -7.24
C HIS A 41 -5.30 0.40 -7.21
N MET A 42 -5.24 1.16 -8.30
CA MET A 42 -4.47 2.40 -8.35
C MET A 42 -5.07 3.46 -7.43
N LEU A 43 -6.39 3.63 -7.46
CA LEU A 43 -7.11 4.59 -6.63
C LEU A 43 -6.97 4.26 -5.15
N LEU A 44 -7.15 3.00 -4.76
CA LEU A 44 -6.97 2.52 -3.39
C LEU A 44 -5.52 2.72 -2.92
N GLY A 45 -4.52 2.45 -3.78
CA GLY A 45 -3.12 2.70 -3.48
C GLY A 45 -2.82 4.19 -3.24
N LEU A 46 -3.39 5.07 -4.06
CA LEU A 46 -3.29 6.52 -3.88
C LEU A 46 -3.95 6.99 -2.58
N ILE A 47 -5.17 6.52 -2.30
CA ILE A 47 -5.89 6.83 -1.06
C ILE A 47 -5.07 6.36 0.16
N ALA A 48 -4.53 5.14 0.12
CA ALA A 48 -3.70 4.61 1.20
C ALA A 48 -2.46 5.47 1.46
N ALA A 49 -1.78 5.92 0.40
CA ALA A 49 -0.62 6.80 0.51
C ALA A 49 -1.00 8.15 1.14
N ILE A 50 -2.07 8.80 0.66
CA ILE A 50 -2.55 10.08 1.20
C ILE A 50 -2.94 9.94 2.67
N LEU A 51 -3.74 8.93 3.00
CA LEU A 51 -4.18 8.69 4.38
C LEU A 51 -2.99 8.44 5.29
N THR A 52 -1.96 7.72 4.83
CA THR A 52 -0.74 7.49 5.63
C THR A 52 0.04 8.79 5.85
N LEU A 53 0.20 9.62 4.80
CA LEU A 53 0.88 10.92 4.88
C LEU A 53 0.22 11.88 5.89
N VAL A 54 -1.11 11.82 5.99
CA VAL A 54 -1.93 12.65 6.89
C VAL A 54 -1.99 12.06 8.30
N ALA A 55 -2.14 10.75 8.43
CA ALA A 55 -2.31 10.08 9.72
C ALA A 55 -1.01 9.99 10.52
N ILE A 56 0.14 9.83 9.85
CA ILE A 56 1.45 9.81 10.49
C ILE A 56 2.05 11.21 10.39
N ARG A 57 1.91 12.00 11.47
CA ARG A 57 2.45 13.35 11.53
C ARG A 57 3.97 13.32 11.70
N PRO A 58 4.70 14.26 11.07
CA PRO A 58 6.13 14.39 11.29
C PRO A 58 6.38 14.75 12.75
N ASN A 59 7.16 13.92 13.43
CA ASN A 59 7.67 14.21 14.76
C ASN A 59 9.19 14.20 14.62
N GLY A 60 9.82 15.37 14.75
CA GLY A 60 11.16 15.67 14.21
C GLY A 60 12.32 14.77 14.65
N ALA A 61 12.11 13.87 15.61
CA ALA A 61 13.11 12.93 16.11
C ALA A 61 12.79 11.44 15.80
N ASP A 62 11.62 11.10 15.26
CA ASP A 62 11.24 9.70 15.00
C ASP A 62 11.48 9.29 13.54
N GLY A 63 12.71 8.86 13.25
CA GLY A 63 13.08 8.35 11.93
C GLY A 63 12.19 7.18 11.46
N PHE A 64 11.67 6.38 12.39
CA PHE A 64 10.78 5.26 12.06
C PHE A 64 9.40 5.77 11.58
N GLY A 65 8.82 6.75 12.27
CA GLY A 65 7.59 7.41 11.84
C GLY A 65 7.73 8.08 10.47
N TRP A 66 8.87 8.72 10.20
CA TRP A 66 9.17 9.28 8.88
C TRP A 66 9.23 8.22 7.78
N LEU A 67 9.91 7.11 8.04
CA LEU A 67 9.97 6.00 7.10
C LEU A 67 8.56 5.48 6.80
N ALA A 68 7.78 5.11 7.81
CA ALA A 68 6.42 4.59 7.63
C ALA A 68 5.48 5.57 6.93
N ARG A 69 5.68 6.88 7.12
CA ARG A 69 4.91 7.94 6.47
C ARG A 69 5.12 7.95 4.95
N LEU A 70 6.37 7.83 4.51
CA LEU A 70 6.74 7.97 3.10
C LEU A 70 6.77 6.62 2.36
N PHE A 71 6.92 5.51 3.08
CA PHE A 71 7.06 4.18 2.49
C PHE A 71 5.93 3.78 1.54
N PRO A 72 4.63 4.10 1.77
CA PRO A 72 3.56 3.82 0.81
C PRO A 72 3.75 4.46 -0.58
N LEU A 73 4.58 5.49 -0.70
CA LEU A 73 4.90 6.09 -2.00
C LEU A 73 5.74 5.16 -2.87
N VAL A 74 6.49 4.23 -2.27
CA VAL A 74 7.34 3.26 -2.99
C VAL A 74 6.51 2.26 -3.80
N PRO A 75 5.57 1.48 -3.22
CA PRO A 75 4.70 0.62 -4.01
C PRO A 75 3.82 1.42 -4.97
N LEU A 76 3.38 2.63 -4.61
CA LEU A 76 2.61 3.48 -5.52
C LEU A 76 3.42 3.84 -6.77
N ALA A 77 4.66 4.30 -6.61
CA ALA A 77 5.56 4.61 -7.72
C ALA A 77 5.84 3.37 -8.59
N LEU A 78 6.09 2.22 -7.98
CA LEU A 78 6.24 0.96 -8.71
C LEU A 78 4.97 0.58 -9.47
N GLY A 79 3.79 0.74 -8.87
CA GLY A 79 2.51 0.45 -9.52
C GLY A 79 2.25 1.36 -10.72
N LEU A 80 2.59 2.64 -10.62
CA LEU A 80 2.53 3.58 -11.74
C LEU A 80 3.53 3.22 -12.85
N ALA A 81 4.75 2.80 -12.51
CA ALA A 81 5.74 2.35 -13.48
C ALA A 81 5.30 1.06 -14.21
N ILE A 82 4.74 0.09 -13.48
CA ILE A 82 4.16 -1.13 -14.07
C ILE A 82 3.06 -0.75 -15.06
N ARG A 83 2.17 0.16 -14.65
CA ARG A 83 0.98 0.52 -15.42
C ARG A 83 1.26 1.39 -16.65
N PHE A 84 2.11 2.40 -16.52
CA PHE A 84 2.27 3.43 -17.54
C PHE A 84 3.63 3.39 -18.25
N ALA A 85 4.66 2.82 -17.62
CA ALA A 85 6.01 2.74 -18.19
C ALA A 85 6.36 1.33 -18.71
N GLY A 86 5.40 0.41 -18.75
CA GLY A 86 5.61 -0.95 -19.25
C GLY A 86 6.55 -1.80 -18.37
N ALA A 87 6.78 -1.40 -17.11
CA ALA A 87 7.69 -2.09 -16.18
C ALA A 87 7.08 -3.37 -15.57
N GLY A 88 6.25 -4.10 -16.33
CA GLY A 88 5.48 -5.26 -15.87
C GLY A 88 6.24 -6.58 -15.81
N SER A 89 7.57 -6.57 -15.68
CA SER A 89 8.34 -7.81 -15.57
C SER A 89 8.09 -8.50 -14.23
N LEU A 90 8.17 -9.84 -14.20
CA LEU A 90 7.90 -10.62 -12.99
C LEU A 90 8.70 -10.14 -11.76
N PRO A 91 10.03 -9.85 -11.86
CA PRO A 91 10.77 -9.33 -10.71
C PRO A 91 10.24 -7.99 -10.18
N ILE A 92 9.81 -7.09 -11.07
CA ILE A 92 9.28 -5.76 -10.67
C ILE A 92 7.92 -5.92 -10.01
N VAL A 93 7.06 -6.78 -10.54
CA VAL A 93 5.75 -7.07 -9.92
C VAL A 93 5.93 -7.75 -8.56
N SER A 94 6.85 -8.71 -8.44
CA SER A 94 7.18 -9.33 -7.15
C SER A 94 7.71 -8.30 -6.14
N LEU A 95 8.59 -7.40 -6.57
CA LEU A 95 9.09 -6.31 -5.72
C LEU A 95 7.94 -5.42 -5.25
N HIS A 96 7.05 -5.00 -6.16
CA HIS A 96 5.86 -4.21 -5.85
C HIS A 96 4.98 -4.87 -4.78
N ILE A 97 4.75 -6.18 -4.87
CA ILE A 97 3.98 -6.94 -3.87
C ILE A 97 4.70 -6.92 -2.51
N VAL A 98 5.99 -7.24 -2.48
CA VAL A 98 6.79 -7.30 -1.24
C VAL A 98 6.81 -5.94 -0.54
N VAL A 99 7.08 -4.86 -1.27
CA VAL A 99 7.08 -3.51 -0.67
C VAL A 99 5.68 -3.06 -0.27
N GLY A 100 4.64 -3.51 -0.96
CA GLY A 100 3.24 -3.30 -0.58
C GLY A 100 2.92 -3.92 0.77
N ILE A 101 3.31 -5.18 0.99
CA ILE A 101 3.12 -5.88 2.28
C ILE A 101 3.97 -5.21 3.38
N ALA A 102 5.23 -4.89 3.09
CA ALA A 102 6.11 -4.21 4.04
C ALA A 102 5.55 -2.84 4.48
N THR A 103 4.88 -2.11 3.57
CA THR A 103 4.18 -0.86 3.87
C THR A 103 3.15 -1.05 4.98
N ILE A 104 2.30 -2.06 4.87
CA ILE A 104 1.25 -2.34 5.86
C ILE A 104 1.89 -2.61 7.23
N GLY A 105 2.94 -3.43 7.26
CA GLY A 105 3.68 -3.73 8.49
C GLY A 105 4.28 -2.49 9.16
N LEU A 106 4.97 -1.63 8.39
CA LEU A 106 5.59 -0.40 8.89
C LEU A 106 4.56 0.58 9.48
N VAL A 107 3.43 0.74 8.79
CA VAL A 107 2.35 1.64 9.23
C VAL A 107 1.69 1.10 10.50
N GLU A 108 1.37 -0.19 10.56
CA GLU A 108 0.79 -0.82 11.75
C GLU A 108 1.73 -0.77 12.97
N MET A 109 3.03 -1.04 12.76
CA MET A 109 4.05 -0.93 13.81
C MET A 109 4.15 0.50 14.35
N THR A 110 4.06 1.50 13.48
CA THR A 110 4.11 2.91 13.87
C THR A 110 2.93 3.27 14.75
N PHE A 111 1.71 2.87 14.37
CA PHE A 111 0.53 3.11 15.20
C PHE A 111 0.57 2.32 16.52
N ALA A 112 1.08 1.08 16.52
CA ALA A 112 1.24 0.29 17.73
C ALA A 112 2.23 0.93 18.71
N ARG A 113 3.36 1.46 18.20
CA ARG A 113 4.35 2.19 19.01
C ARG A 113 3.75 3.47 19.58
N ALA A 114 3.04 4.26 18.78
CA ALA A 114 2.36 5.46 19.24
C ALA A 114 1.35 5.18 20.37
N ARG A 115 0.57 4.10 20.27
CA ARG A 115 -0.35 3.68 21.35
C ARG A 115 0.38 3.33 22.64
N ARG A 116 1.48 2.56 22.57
CA ARG A 116 2.27 2.18 23.75
C ARG A 116 2.87 3.39 24.46
N MET A 117 3.31 4.41 23.71
CA MET A 117 3.85 5.64 24.28
C MET A 117 2.77 6.54 24.90
N ALA A 118 1.51 6.45 24.45
CA ALA A 118 0.41 7.23 25.02
C ALA A 118 -0.13 6.64 26.33
N THR A 119 0.21 5.37 26.64
CA THR A 119 -0.21 4.67 27.85
C THR A 119 0.90 4.53 28.90
N ALA A 120 2.12 4.97 28.58
CA ALA A 120 3.28 4.97 29.46
C ALA A 120 3.44 6.35 30.12
#